data_AF-A0A859I9I4-F1
#
_entry.id   AF-A0A859I9I4-F1
#
_cell.length_a   1.000
_cell.length_b   1.000
_cell.length_c   1.000
_cell.angle_alpha   90.00
_cell.angle_beta   90.00
_cell.angle_gamma   90.00
#
_symmetry.space_group_name_H-M   'P 1'
#
loop_
_entity.id
_entity.type
_entity.pdbx_description
1 polymer ?
#
loop_
_entity_poly.entity_id
_entity_poly.type
_entity_poly.pdbx_seq_one_letter_code
_entity_poly.pdbx_strand_id
1 'polypeptide(L)' 'MAIIIKKKCQNGNLYIHYSNGKIKTIKKDGTIRWRTKKIKFKTQKDSN' A
#
# COMPACT_ATOMS: atom_id res chain seq x y z
N MET A 1 -8.61 8.55 -5.92
CA MET A 1 -7.51 7.78 -5.28
C MET A 1 -6.23 7.97 -6.09
N ALA A 2 -5.21 8.62 -5.55
CA ALA A 2 -3.91 8.73 -6.23
C ALA A 2 -3.06 7.47 -5.97
N ILE A 3 -2.44 6.94 -7.03
CA ILE A 3 -1.45 5.87 -6.93
C ILE A 3 -0.11 6.55 -6.65
N ILE A 4 0.55 6.17 -5.56
CA ILE A 4 1.89 6.69 -5.21
C ILE A 4 2.97 5.78 -5.77
N ILE A 5 2.80 4.45 -5.65
CA ILE A 5 3.82 3.50 -6.08
C ILE A 5 3.16 2.40 -6.86
N LYS A 6 3.68 2.10 -8.06
CA LYS A 6 3.32 0.94 -8.86
C LYS A 6 4.60 0.14 -9.11
N LYS A 7 4.71 -1.03 -8.48
CA LYS A 7 5.89 -1.89 -8.59
C LYS A 7 5.49 -3.26 -9.12
N LYS A 8 6.03 -3.65 -10.27
CA LYS A 8 5.91 -5.00 -10.82
C LYS A 8 7.14 -5.79 -10.37
N CYS A 9 6.93 -6.87 -9.62
CA CYS A 9 8.01 -7.77 -9.23
C CYS A 9 8.25 -8.82 -10.33
N GLN A 10 9.48 -9.33 -10.43
CA GLN A 10 9.87 -10.37 -11.39
C GLN A 10 9.06 -11.66 -11.23
N ASN A 11 8.56 -11.96 -10.02
CA ASN A 11 7.64 -13.07 -9.74
C ASN A 11 6.23 -12.90 -10.38
N GLY A 12 5.97 -11.81 -11.12
CA GLY A 12 4.68 -11.54 -11.75
C GLY A 12 3.66 -10.85 -10.85
N ASN A 13 3.99 -10.62 -9.58
CA ASN A 13 3.14 -9.88 -8.65
C ASN A 13 3.24 -8.37 -8.88
N LEU A 14 2.09 -7.69 -8.97
CA LEU A 14 1.98 -6.24 -9.07
C LEU A 14 1.55 -5.66 -7.72
N TYR A 15 2.34 -4.73 -7.19
CA TYR A 15 2.05 -4.00 -5.96
C TYR A 15 1.72 -2.56 -6.30
N ILE A 16 0.59 -2.07 -5.78
CA ILE A 16 0.09 -0.71 -5.98
C ILE A 16 -0.16 -0.11 -4.61
N HIS A 17 0.57 0.96 -4.27
CA HIS A 17 0.32 1.77 -3.07
C HIS A 17 -0.49 3.00 -3.44
N TYR A 18 -1.51 3.27 -2.62
CA TYR A 18 -2.35 4.45 -2.72
C TYR A 18 -1.99 5.47 -1.64
N SER A 19 -2.28 6.74 -1.90
CA SER A 19 -1.99 7.85 -0.99
C SER A 19 -2.72 7.77 0.36
N ASN A 20 -3.84 7.04 0.41
CA ASN A 20 -4.61 6.80 1.62
C ASN A 20 -4.07 5.64 2.50
N GLY A 21 -2.88 5.12 2.21
CA GLY A 21 -2.30 3.99 2.93
C GLY A 21 -2.88 2.62 2.57
N LYS A 22 -3.77 2.54 1.56
CA LYS A 22 -4.20 1.26 1.00
C LYS A 22 -3.14 0.71 0.04
N ILE A 23 -3.02 -0.60 0.04
CA ILE A 23 -2.09 -1.38 -0.77
C ILE A 23 -2.91 -2.43 -1.50
N LYS A 24 -2.86 -2.42 -2.83
CA LYS A 24 -3.42 -3.46 -3.70
C LYS A 24 -2.29 -4.32 -4.23
N THR A 25 -2.38 -5.62 -4.00
CA THR A 25 -1.48 -6.60 -4.58
C THR A 25 -2.26 -7.44 -5.57
N ILE A 26 -1.77 -7.56 -6.79
CA ILE A 26 -2.31 -8.46 -7.81
C ILE A 26 -1.27 -9.56 -7.99
N LYS A 27 -1.61 -10.79 -7.62
CA LYS A 27 -0.73 -11.94 -7.83
C LYS A 27 -0.70 -12.33 -9.30
N LYS A 28 0.34 -13.07 -9.68
CA LYS A 28 0.44 -13.67 -11.02
C LYS A 28 -0.77 -14.55 -11.37
N ASP A 29 -1.32 -15.27 -10.38
CA ASP A 29 -2.52 -16.11 -10.52
C ASP A 29 -3.84 -15.30 -10.66
N GLY A 30 -3.76 -13.98 -10.80
CA GLY A 30 -4.92 -13.09 -10.89
C GLY A 30 -5.56 -12.74 -9.54
N THR A 31 -5.17 -13.39 -8.45
CA THR A 31 -5.71 -13.10 -7.11
C THR A 31 -5.36 -11.68 -6.68
N ILE A 32 -6.38 -10.90 -6.29
CA ILE A 32 -6.21 -9.55 -5.75
C ILE A 32 -6.28 -9.59 -4.23
N ARG A 33 -5.24 -9.07 -3.55
CA ARG A 33 -5.22 -8.85 -2.10
C ARG A 33 -5.20 -7.37 -1.78
N TRP A 34 -6.11 -6.96 -0.92
CA TRP A 34 -6.11 -5.63 -0.33
C TRP A 34 -5.49 -5.67 1.06
N ARG A 35 -4.59 -4.74 1.34
CA ARG A 35 -4.08 -4.46 2.68
C ARG A 35 -4.22 -2.98 2.95
N THR A 36 -4.70 -2.65 4.13
CA THR A 36 -4.69 -1.28 4.61
C THR A 36 -3.55 -1.20 5.60
N LYS A 37 -2.48 -0.46 5.26
CA LYS A 37 -1.47 -0.16 6.27
C LYS A 37 -2.09 0.93 7.14
N LYS A 38 -2.56 0.57 8.35
CA LYS A 38 -2.85 1.57 9.39
C LYS A 38 -1.51 2.23 9.71
N ILE A 39 -1.21 3.33 9.02
CA ILE A 39 -0.13 4.20 9.42
C ILE A 39 -0.61 4.81 10.72
N LYS A 40 -0.21 4.22 11.86
CA LYS A 40 -0.32 4.90 13.14
C LYS A 40 0.63 6.08 13.02
N PHE A 41 0.09 7.23 12.59
CA PHE A 41 0.77 8.48 12.85
C PHE A 41 0.92 8.53 14.37
N LYS A 42 2.13 8.25 14.87
CA LYS A 42 2.47 8.67 16.23
C LYS A 42 2.42 10.19 16.14
N THR A 43 1.28 10.76 16.49
CA THR A 43 1.21 12.17 16.84
C THR A 43 2.12 12.29 18.05
N GLN A 44 3.37 12.70 17.82
CA GLN A 44 4.17 13.28 18.90
C GLN A 44 3.39 14.53 19.28
N LYS A 45 2.57 14.38 20.31
CA LYS A 45 1.97 15.50 21.02
C LYS A 45 3.15 16.11 21.79
N ASP A 46 3.88 16.97 21.11
CA ASP A 46 4.85 17.86 21.75
C ASP A 46 4.00 18.75 22.66
N SER A 47 4.00 18.44 23.96
CA SER A 47 3.34 19.24 24.97
C SER A 47 4.35 20.30 25.37
N ASN A 48 4.18 21.49 24.81
CA ASN A 48 4.76 22.72 25.36
C ASN A 48 3.99 23.14 26.61
#